data_AF-A0A963HX28-F1
#
_entry.id   AF-A0A963HX28-F1
#
_cell.length_a   1.000
_cell.length_b   1.000
_cell.length_c   1.000
_cell.angle_alpha   90.00
_cell.angle_beta   90.00
_cell.angle_gamma   90.00
#
_symmetry.space_group_name_H-M   'P 1'
#
loop_
_entity.id
_entity.type
_entity.pdbx_description
1 polymer ?
#
loop_
_entity_poly.entity_id
_entity_poly.type
_entity_poly.pdbx_seq_one_letter_code
_entity_poly.pdbx_strand_id
1 'polypeptide(L)'
;MTNPSNAQPGGATSFARIQAGMAKRRAAERRFKMLGRLAVSVGLLFLSVLLFSIVSKGYTAFWQTQMRIDVTLLADEIDPEGTRNAETLRKADYSSLIKQSMRDMFPEVSGRRDKFALYGLVSNGAAFDLRDKVMADPSLIGTKVSLWVPADDDVDMLMKGHIDRDAAEGDRRIKDNTLGWIDRLKAEDRLELRFNIDFFTKGDS
;
A
#
# COMPACT_ATOMS: atom_id res chain seq x y z
N MET A 1 50.46 89.39 -17.19
CA MET A 1 49.89 88.83 -15.94
C MET A 1 49.53 87.38 -16.19
N THR A 2 50.16 86.51 -15.43
CA THR A 2 50.09 85.04 -15.41
C THR A 2 48.74 84.52 -14.94
N ASN A 3 48.27 83.39 -15.47
CA ASN A 3 47.63 82.38 -14.60
C ASN A 3 47.89 80.97 -15.16
N PRO A 4 48.29 79.99 -14.33
CA PRO A 4 49.00 78.79 -14.76
C PRO A 4 48.06 77.60 -15.03
N SER A 5 48.64 76.67 -15.79
CA SER A 5 48.29 75.25 -15.90
C SER A 5 47.66 74.67 -14.63
N ASN A 6 46.47 74.08 -14.79
CA ASN A 6 45.89 73.18 -13.80
C ASN A 6 45.78 71.78 -14.42
N ALA A 7 46.93 71.12 -14.59
CA ALA A 7 46.99 69.70 -14.90
C ALA A 7 46.68 68.92 -13.61
N GLN A 8 45.47 68.37 -13.49
CA GLN A 8 45.13 67.42 -12.43
C GLN A 8 45.73 66.04 -12.72
N PRO A 9 46.60 65.47 -11.85
CA PRO A 9 47.00 64.07 -11.94
C PRO A 9 46.02 63.22 -11.11
N GLY A 10 44.83 62.93 -11.64
CA GLY A 10 43.75 62.27 -10.88
C GLY A 10 43.27 60.90 -11.41
N GLY A 11 43.76 60.43 -12.55
CA GLY A 11 43.21 59.25 -13.23
C GLY A 11 43.71 57.90 -12.69
N ALA A 12 45.00 57.80 -12.34
CA ALA A 12 45.65 56.52 -12.02
C ALA A 12 45.35 56.01 -10.58
N THR A 13 45.11 56.92 -9.63
CA THR A 13 44.90 56.60 -8.20
C THR A 13 43.46 56.22 -7.86
N SER A 14 42.48 56.70 -8.64
CA SER A 14 41.06 56.36 -8.47
C SER A 14 40.74 54.95 -8.99
N PHE A 15 41.27 54.58 -10.17
CA PHE A 15 41.12 53.23 -10.74
C PHE A 15 41.73 52.14 -9.84
N ALA A 16 42.91 52.38 -9.27
CA ALA A 16 43.57 51.43 -8.37
C ALA A 16 42.78 51.20 -7.06
N ARG A 17 42.18 52.25 -6.47
CA ARG A 17 41.31 52.13 -5.29
C ARG A 17 40.00 51.40 -5.58
N ILE A 18 39.41 51.62 -6.76
CA ILE A 18 38.21 50.89 -7.21
C ILE A 18 38.55 49.41 -7.43
N GLN A 19 39.70 49.10 -8.04
CA GLN A 19 40.15 47.74 -8.31
C GLN A 19 40.47 46.96 -7.02
N ALA A 20 41.06 47.61 -6.01
CA ALA A 20 41.29 47.04 -4.68
C ALA A 20 39.98 46.70 -3.93
N GLY A 21 38.91 47.48 -4.11
CA GLY A 21 37.59 47.19 -3.56
C GLY A 21 36.81 46.10 -4.32
N MET A 22 37.10 45.91 -5.61
CA MET A 22 36.41 44.93 -6.47
C MET A 22 36.71 43.49 -6.09
N ALA A 23 37.93 43.16 -5.67
CA ALA A 23 38.30 41.80 -5.26
C ALA A 23 37.50 41.34 -4.02
N LYS A 24 37.35 42.23 -3.03
CA LYS A 24 36.59 41.96 -1.79
C LYS A 24 35.09 41.74 -2.06
N ARG A 25 34.50 42.55 -2.94
CA ARG A 25 33.08 42.41 -3.33
C ARG A 25 32.83 41.14 -4.12
N ARG A 26 33.70 40.82 -5.08
CA ARG A 26 33.62 39.57 -5.87
C ARG A 26 33.74 38.34 -4.99
N ALA A 27 34.59 38.36 -3.95
CA ALA A 27 34.70 37.26 -3.00
C ALA A 27 33.43 37.06 -2.16
N ALA A 28 32.81 38.15 -1.69
CA ALA A 28 31.53 38.10 -0.97
C ALA A 28 30.39 37.61 -1.87
N GLU A 29 30.33 38.08 -3.11
CA GLU A 29 29.35 37.65 -4.11
C GLU A 29 29.49 36.15 -4.45
N ARG A 30 30.72 35.64 -4.60
CA ARG A 30 30.96 34.21 -4.79
C ARG A 30 30.47 33.37 -3.61
N ARG A 31 30.72 33.81 -2.37
CA ARG A 31 30.25 33.13 -1.16
C ARG A 31 28.72 33.13 -1.08
N PHE A 32 28.08 34.27 -1.36
CA PHE A 32 26.62 34.36 -1.39
C PHE A 32 26.00 33.44 -2.45
N LYS A 33 26.54 33.43 -3.68
CA LYS A 33 26.09 32.53 -4.75
C LYS A 33 26.32 31.05 -4.41
N MET A 34 27.45 30.73 -3.77
CA MET A 34 27.76 29.37 -3.34
C MET A 34 26.81 28.90 -2.23
N LEU A 35 26.57 29.74 -1.21
CA LEU A 35 25.62 29.45 -0.13
C LEU A 35 24.20 29.30 -0.67
N GLY A 36 23.77 30.16 -1.60
CA GLY A 36 22.46 30.05 -2.25
C GLY A 36 22.31 28.76 -3.05
N ARG A 37 23.29 28.42 -3.89
CA ARG A 37 23.31 27.14 -4.62
C ARG A 37 23.29 25.95 -3.67
N LEU A 38 24.09 26.00 -2.60
CA LEU A 38 24.16 24.95 -1.60
C LEU A 38 22.82 24.78 -0.87
N ALA A 39 22.15 25.88 -0.51
CA ALA A 39 20.83 25.85 0.11
C ALA A 39 19.78 25.21 -0.80
N VAL A 40 19.75 25.58 -2.09
CA VAL A 40 18.85 24.97 -3.09
C VAL A 40 19.17 23.48 -3.28
N SER A 41 20.45 23.12 -3.41
CA SER A 41 20.86 21.71 -3.55
C SER A 41 20.48 20.87 -2.34
N VAL A 42 20.63 21.40 -1.12
CA VAL A 42 20.20 20.73 0.11
C VAL A 42 18.68 20.56 0.13
N GLY A 43 17.92 21.57 -0.28
CA GLY A 43 16.46 21.47 -0.42
C GLY A 43 16.04 20.37 -1.41
N LEU A 44 16.67 20.31 -2.59
CA LEU A 44 16.42 19.27 -3.59
C LEU A 44 16.82 17.87 -3.10
N LEU A 45 17.90 17.78 -2.33
CA LEU A 45 18.31 16.51 -1.71
C LEU A 45 17.25 16.02 -0.72
N PHE A 46 16.77 16.87 0.18
CA PHE A 46 15.70 16.51 1.12
C PHE A 46 14.41 16.10 0.41
N LEU A 47 14.01 16.84 -0.64
CA LEU A 47 12.85 16.49 -1.44
C LEU A 47 13.02 15.11 -2.11
N SER A 48 14.20 14.83 -2.66
CA SER A 48 14.50 13.55 -3.30
C SER A 48 14.45 12.39 -2.31
N VAL A 49 15.02 12.55 -1.11
CA VAL A 49 14.95 11.56 -0.03
C VAL A 49 13.51 11.32 0.43
N LEU A 50 12.72 12.39 0.55
CA LEU A 50 11.31 12.30 0.93
C LEU A 50 10.50 11.52 -0.12
N LEU A 51 10.65 11.85 -1.41
CA LEU A 51 9.99 11.14 -2.50
C LEU A 51 10.42 9.67 -2.56
N PHE A 52 11.72 9.39 -2.44
CA PHE A 52 12.24 8.03 -2.42
C PHE A 52 11.65 7.22 -1.25
N SER A 53 11.58 7.82 -0.05
CA SER A 53 10.98 7.20 1.13
C SER A 53 9.50 6.88 0.93
N ILE A 54 8.72 7.81 0.37
CA ILE A 54 7.29 7.60 0.10
C ILE A 54 7.09 6.46 -0.91
N VAL A 55 7.81 6.48 -2.04
CA VAL A 55 7.68 5.44 -3.08
C VAL A 55 8.13 4.08 -2.55
N SER A 56 9.26 4.01 -1.85
CA SER A 56 9.82 2.76 -1.32
C SER A 56 8.98 2.16 -0.20
N LYS A 57 8.21 2.96 0.53
CA LYS A 57 7.28 2.45 1.55
C LYS A 57 5.90 2.15 0.98
N GLY A 58 5.49 2.88 -0.06
CA GLY A 58 4.17 2.74 -0.67
C GLY A 58 4.05 1.60 -1.69
N TYR A 59 5.16 1.12 -2.28
CA TYR A 59 5.05 0.13 -3.36
C TYR A 59 4.36 -1.19 -2.94
N THR A 60 4.46 -1.56 -1.65
CA THR A 60 3.83 -2.78 -1.13
C THR A 60 2.30 -2.68 -1.08
N ALA A 61 1.73 -1.48 -1.12
CA ALA A 61 0.28 -1.27 -1.18
C ALA A 61 -0.32 -1.74 -2.52
N PHE A 62 0.49 -1.78 -3.59
CA PHE A 62 0.05 -2.31 -4.89
C PHE A 62 0.05 -3.84 -4.94
N TRP A 63 0.55 -4.51 -3.91
CA TRP A 63 0.49 -5.96 -3.77
C TRP A 63 -0.52 -6.30 -2.68
N GLN A 64 -1.33 -7.32 -2.91
CA GLN A 64 -2.29 -7.82 -1.93
C GLN A 64 -2.24 -9.33 -1.92
N THR A 65 -2.18 -9.89 -0.72
CA THR A 65 -2.30 -11.31 -0.51
C THR A 65 -3.74 -11.72 -0.78
N GLN A 66 -3.92 -12.61 -1.75
CA GLN A 66 -5.22 -13.18 -2.07
C GLN A 66 -5.25 -14.65 -1.68
N MET A 67 -6.40 -15.07 -1.16
CA MET A 67 -6.72 -16.45 -0.84
C MET A 67 -7.71 -17.01 -1.87
N ARG A 68 -7.43 -18.22 -2.37
CA ARG A 68 -8.34 -18.97 -3.23
C ARG A 68 -9.29 -19.82 -2.39
N ILE A 69 -10.57 -19.49 -2.46
CA ILE A 69 -11.63 -20.20 -1.76
C ILE A 69 -12.57 -20.81 -2.80
N ASP A 70 -12.98 -22.06 -2.56
CA ASP A 70 -14.00 -22.72 -3.37
C ASP A 70 -15.33 -22.67 -2.63
N VAL A 71 -16.23 -21.81 -3.10
CA VAL A 71 -17.50 -21.52 -2.46
C VAL A 71 -18.64 -22.21 -3.18
N THR A 72 -19.44 -22.96 -2.43
CA THR A 72 -20.69 -23.51 -2.93
C THR A 72 -21.80 -22.47 -2.75
N LEU A 73 -22.36 -21.99 -3.87
CA LEU A 73 -23.42 -20.99 -3.88
C LEU A 73 -24.77 -21.66 -3.66
N LEU A 74 -25.13 -21.88 -2.39
CA LEU A 74 -26.38 -22.54 -2.03
C LEU A 74 -27.58 -21.67 -2.42
N ALA A 75 -28.48 -22.21 -3.26
CA ALA A 75 -29.65 -21.47 -3.73
C ALA A 75 -30.57 -21.06 -2.57
N ASP A 76 -30.78 -21.95 -1.62
CA ASP A 76 -31.64 -21.70 -0.45
C ASP A 76 -31.10 -20.60 0.48
N GLU A 77 -29.80 -20.29 0.43
CA GLU A 77 -29.18 -19.23 1.24
C GLU A 77 -29.16 -17.87 0.50
N ILE A 78 -29.10 -17.90 -0.85
CA ILE A 78 -28.92 -16.71 -1.68
C ILE A 78 -30.25 -16.19 -2.25
N ASP A 79 -31.10 -17.09 -2.73
CA ASP A 79 -32.36 -16.79 -3.40
C ASP A 79 -33.38 -17.93 -3.16
N PRO A 80 -33.98 -18.01 -1.95
CA PRO A 80 -34.91 -19.08 -1.58
C PRO A 80 -36.14 -19.17 -2.50
N GLU A 81 -36.56 -18.04 -3.08
CA GLU A 81 -37.72 -17.95 -3.96
C GLU A 81 -37.34 -18.21 -5.44
N GLY A 82 -36.06 -18.33 -5.77
CA GLY A 82 -35.57 -18.55 -7.14
C GLY A 82 -35.85 -17.39 -8.10
N THR A 83 -36.18 -16.21 -7.58
CA THR A 83 -36.65 -15.05 -8.36
C THR A 83 -35.52 -14.31 -9.08
N ARG A 84 -34.28 -14.53 -8.66
CA ARG A 84 -33.07 -13.81 -9.11
C ARG A 84 -33.21 -12.29 -9.01
N ASN A 85 -34.01 -11.83 -8.05
CA ASN A 85 -34.26 -10.41 -7.83
C ASN A 85 -33.01 -9.72 -7.27
N ALA A 86 -32.61 -8.60 -7.89
CA ALA A 86 -31.41 -7.86 -7.50
C ALA A 86 -31.39 -7.40 -6.03
N GLU A 87 -32.54 -7.02 -5.45
CA GLU A 87 -32.62 -6.60 -4.04
C GLU A 87 -32.43 -7.79 -3.09
N THR A 88 -32.95 -8.97 -3.44
CA THR A 88 -32.75 -10.21 -2.67
C THR A 88 -31.29 -10.62 -2.73
N LEU A 89 -30.72 -10.69 -3.94
CA LEU A 89 -29.32 -11.06 -4.15
C LEU A 89 -28.37 -10.12 -3.42
N ARG A 90 -28.66 -8.81 -3.36
CA ARG A 90 -27.81 -7.85 -2.66
C ARG A 90 -27.78 -8.04 -1.14
N LYS A 91 -28.86 -8.57 -0.56
CA LYS A 91 -29.05 -8.73 0.89
C LYS A 91 -28.70 -10.12 1.42
N ALA A 92 -28.41 -11.07 0.54
CA ALA A 92 -28.02 -12.43 0.92
C ALA A 92 -26.76 -12.45 1.80
N ASP A 93 -26.64 -13.47 2.66
CA ASP A 93 -25.50 -13.62 3.58
C ASP A 93 -24.33 -14.38 2.93
N TYR A 94 -23.60 -13.68 2.05
CA TYR A 94 -22.38 -14.19 1.44
C TYR A 94 -21.27 -14.50 2.45
N SER A 95 -21.28 -13.84 3.62
CA SER A 95 -20.29 -14.09 4.67
C SER A 95 -20.46 -15.49 5.24
N SER A 96 -21.69 -15.97 5.40
CA SER A 96 -21.97 -17.32 5.88
C SER A 96 -21.50 -18.40 4.91
N LEU A 97 -21.59 -18.17 3.60
CA LEU A 97 -21.06 -19.07 2.57
C LEU A 97 -19.52 -19.17 2.59
N ILE A 98 -18.84 -18.03 2.76
CA ILE A 98 -17.38 -18.01 2.93
C ILE A 98 -16.98 -18.76 4.20
N LYS A 99 -17.64 -18.48 5.33
CA LYS A 99 -17.39 -19.18 6.61
C LYS A 99 -17.64 -20.68 6.49
N GLN A 100 -18.66 -21.11 5.75
CA GLN A 100 -18.91 -22.52 5.48
C GLN A 100 -17.78 -23.14 4.68
N SER A 101 -17.35 -22.49 3.61
CA SER A 101 -16.24 -22.95 2.78
C SER A 101 -14.94 -23.08 3.57
N MET A 102 -14.68 -22.15 4.50
CA MET A 102 -13.53 -22.23 5.42
C MET A 102 -13.65 -23.42 6.38
N ARG A 103 -14.84 -23.72 6.91
CA ARG A 103 -15.06 -24.91 7.75
C ARG A 103 -14.85 -26.21 6.97
N ASP A 104 -15.30 -26.25 5.71
CA ASP A 104 -15.18 -27.43 4.86
C ASP A 104 -13.72 -27.69 4.46
N MET A 105 -12.90 -26.64 4.33
CA MET A 105 -11.46 -26.73 4.04
C MET A 105 -10.63 -27.15 5.26
N PHE A 106 -11.08 -26.78 6.47
CA PHE A 106 -10.42 -27.07 7.75
C PHE A 106 -11.37 -27.82 8.72
N PRO A 107 -11.81 -29.05 8.37
CA PRO A 107 -12.75 -29.81 9.19
C PRO A 107 -12.20 -30.17 10.57
N GLU A 108 -10.86 -30.18 10.73
CA GLU A 108 -10.17 -30.40 11.98
C GLU A 108 -10.31 -29.24 12.99
N VAL A 109 -10.64 -28.03 12.52
CA VAL A 109 -10.75 -26.85 13.37
C VAL A 109 -12.07 -26.88 14.13
N SER A 110 -11.96 -27.16 15.43
CA SER A 110 -13.09 -27.22 16.36
C SER A 110 -12.99 -26.10 17.40
N GLY A 111 -14.11 -25.81 18.08
CA GLY A 111 -14.16 -24.75 19.07
C GLY A 111 -14.42 -23.35 18.51
N ARG A 112 -15.11 -22.52 19.31
CA ARG A 112 -15.57 -21.19 18.89
C ARG A 112 -14.41 -20.23 18.60
N ARG A 113 -13.37 -20.27 19.44
CA ARG A 113 -12.21 -19.37 19.34
C ARG A 113 -11.38 -19.65 18.08
N ASP A 114 -11.13 -20.92 17.78
CA ASP A 114 -10.32 -21.28 16.61
C ASP A 114 -11.10 -21.09 15.32
N LYS A 115 -12.40 -21.37 15.30
CA LYS A 115 -13.27 -21.01 14.16
C LYS A 115 -13.28 -19.50 13.90
N PHE A 116 -13.28 -18.68 14.95
CA PHE A 116 -13.20 -17.23 14.80
C PHE A 116 -11.87 -16.81 14.16
N ALA A 117 -10.74 -17.38 14.63
CA ALA A 117 -9.43 -17.12 14.04
C ALA A 117 -9.35 -17.61 12.58
N LEU A 118 -9.94 -18.77 12.27
CA LEU A 118 -9.99 -19.33 10.92
C LEU A 118 -10.73 -18.41 9.94
N TYR A 119 -11.89 -17.87 10.35
CA TYR A 119 -12.63 -16.92 9.52
C TYR A 119 -11.88 -15.61 9.31
N GLY A 120 -11.06 -15.22 10.29
CA GLY A 120 -10.16 -14.08 10.20
C GLY A 120 -8.92 -14.29 9.34
N LEU A 121 -8.80 -15.39 8.58
CA LEU A 121 -7.76 -15.51 7.56
C LEU A 121 -8.11 -14.75 6.27
N VAL A 122 -9.40 -14.46 6.08
CA VAL A 122 -9.96 -13.83 4.88
C VAL A 122 -10.46 -12.46 5.27
N SER A 123 -10.24 -11.46 4.42
CA SER A 123 -10.76 -10.12 4.67
C SER A 123 -12.29 -10.11 4.66
N ASN A 124 -12.89 -9.23 5.46
CA ASN A 124 -14.33 -8.97 5.42
C ASN A 124 -14.82 -8.56 4.01
N GLY A 125 -13.92 -8.00 3.19
CA GLY A 125 -14.20 -7.64 1.80
C GLY A 125 -14.55 -8.82 0.88
N ALA A 126 -14.16 -10.04 1.24
CA ALA A 126 -14.40 -11.24 0.44
C ALA A 126 -15.90 -11.52 0.19
N ALA A 127 -16.75 -11.17 1.16
CA ALA A 127 -18.19 -11.32 1.00
C ALA A 127 -18.75 -10.36 -0.05
N PHE A 128 -18.17 -9.15 -0.18
CA PHE A 128 -18.56 -8.19 -1.21
C PHE A 128 -18.09 -8.65 -2.59
N ASP A 129 -16.86 -9.15 -2.71
CA ASP A 129 -16.37 -9.71 -3.99
C ASP A 129 -17.23 -10.90 -4.45
N LEU A 130 -17.65 -11.77 -3.53
CA LEU A 130 -18.54 -12.88 -3.85
C LEU A 130 -19.93 -12.38 -4.28
N ARG A 131 -20.50 -11.42 -3.55
CA ARG A 131 -21.78 -10.79 -3.92
C ARG A 131 -21.73 -10.19 -5.30
N ASP A 132 -20.71 -9.38 -5.58
CA ASP A 132 -20.59 -8.66 -6.84
C ASP A 132 -20.43 -9.64 -8.01
N LYS A 133 -19.73 -10.76 -7.78
CA LYS A 133 -19.63 -11.87 -8.75
C LYS A 133 -20.99 -12.53 -9.03
N VAL A 134 -21.79 -12.80 -7.99
CA VAL A 134 -23.14 -13.38 -8.13
C VAL A 134 -24.13 -12.38 -8.74
N MET A 135 -24.01 -11.09 -8.43
CA MET A 135 -24.85 -10.04 -9.02
C MET A 135 -24.53 -9.82 -10.50
N ALA A 136 -23.25 -9.93 -10.88
CA ALA A 136 -22.82 -9.84 -12.27
C ALA A 136 -23.26 -11.05 -13.10
N ASP A 137 -23.21 -12.25 -12.50
CA ASP A 137 -23.68 -13.48 -13.11
C ASP A 137 -24.51 -14.32 -12.13
N PRO A 138 -25.83 -14.09 -12.08
CA PRO A 138 -26.70 -14.86 -11.20
C PRO A 138 -26.66 -16.35 -11.54
N SER A 139 -26.37 -16.77 -12.77
CA SER A 139 -26.43 -18.19 -13.19
C SER A 139 -25.52 -19.11 -12.37
N LEU A 140 -24.54 -18.53 -11.67
CA LEU A 140 -23.64 -19.23 -10.75
C LEU A 140 -24.35 -19.82 -9.50
N ILE A 141 -25.51 -19.30 -9.11
CA ILE A 141 -26.25 -19.82 -7.94
C ILE A 141 -26.65 -21.28 -8.18
N GLY A 142 -26.32 -22.14 -7.22
CA GLY A 142 -26.44 -23.60 -7.29
C GLY A 142 -25.15 -24.31 -7.68
N THR A 143 -24.09 -23.57 -8.03
CA THR A 143 -22.80 -24.13 -8.45
C THR A 143 -21.70 -23.90 -7.42
N LYS A 144 -20.58 -24.60 -7.59
CA LYS A 144 -19.35 -24.36 -6.84
C LYS A 144 -18.42 -23.47 -7.66
N VAL A 145 -18.06 -22.32 -7.12
CA VAL A 145 -17.20 -21.34 -7.77
C VAL A 145 -15.88 -21.22 -7.03
N SER A 146 -14.77 -21.18 -7.78
CA SER A 146 -13.47 -20.80 -7.22
C SER A 146 -13.28 -19.31 -7.43
N LEU A 147 -12.88 -18.60 -6.38
CA LEU A 147 -12.55 -17.18 -6.45
C LEU A 147 -11.36 -16.84 -5.57
N TRP A 148 -10.62 -15.85 -6.04
CA TRP A 148 -9.56 -15.22 -5.26
C TRP A 148 -10.13 -14.02 -4.54
N VAL A 149 -9.97 -14.01 -3.23
CA VAL A 149 -10.47 -12.97 -2.35
C VAL A 149 -9.32 -12.41 -1.52
N PRO A 150 -9.39 -11.16 -1.09
CA PRO A 150 -8.38 -10.58 -0.23
C PRO A 150 -8.24 -11.36 1.09
N ALA A 151 -7.01 -11.65 1.48
CA ALA A 151 -6.70 -12.18 2.80
C ALA A 151 -6.82 -11.08 3.87
N ASP A 152 -6.87 -11.48 5.13
CA ASP A 152 -6.86 -10.53 6.26
C ASP A 152 -5.56 -9.72 6.31
N ASP A 153 -5.63 -8.51 6.90
CA ASP A 153 -4.51 -7.57 6.96
C ASP A 153 -3.27 -8.15 7.65
N ASP A 154 -3.45 -8.92 8.73
CA ASP A 154 -2.32 -9.55 9.41
C ASP A 154 -1.69 -10.62 8.52
N VAL A 155 -2.50 -11.42 7.84
CA VAL A 155 -2.02 -12.41 6.86
C VAL A 155 -1.26 -11.73 5.72
N ASP A 156 -1.76 -10.59 5.23
CA ASP A 156 -1.11 -9.81 4.19
C ASP A 156 0.23 -9.23 4.64
N MET A 157 0.30 -8.67 5.85
CA MET A 157 1.55 -8.17 6.43
C MET A 157 2.57 -9.28 6.66
N LEU A 158 2.13 -10.47 7.09
CA LEU A 158 2.99 -11.64 7.19
C LEU A 158 3.55 -12.06 5.84
N MET A 159 2.70 -12.17 4.82
CA MET A 159 3.12 -12.58 3.48
C MET A 159 4.06 -11.56 2.82
N LYS A 160 3.92 -10.27 3.15
CA LYS A 160 4.84 -9.20 2.76
C LYS A 160 6.14 -9.14 3.58
N GLY A 161 6.27 -9.97 4.63
CA GLY A 161 7.46 -10.03 5.48
C GLY A 161 7.54 -8.91 6.53
N HIS A 162 6.42 -8.27 6.86
CA HIS A 162 6.34 -7.24 7.90
C HIS A 162 6.05 -7.80 9.30
N ILE A 163 5.66 -9.07 9.41
CA ILE A 163 5.53 -9.81 10.67
C ILE A 163 6.64 -10.85 10.73
N ASP A 164 7.45 -10.79 11.79
CA ASP A 164 8.44 -11.82 12.06
C ASP A 164 7.72 -13.12 12.48
N ARG A 165 8.00 -14.18 11.73
CA ARG A 165 7.37 -15.49 11.94
C ARG A 165 8.08 -16.33 13.00
N ASP A 166 9.35 -16.04 13.25
CA ASP A 166 10.19 -16.75 14.21
C ASP A 166 10.12 -16.13 15.61
N ALA A 167 9.48 -14.96 15.73
CA ALA A 167 9.19 -14.33 17.01
C ALA A 167 8.24 -15.20 17.86
N ALA A 168 8.37 -15.09 19.19
CA ALA A 168 7.48 -15.78 20.11
C ALA A 168 6.00 -15.38 19.86
N GLU A 169 5.06 -16.29 20.08
CA GLU A 169 3.63 -16.06 19.79
C GLU A 169 3.07 -14.78 20.43
N GLY A 170 3.52 -14.43 21.64
CA GLY A 170 3.10 -13.21 22.33
C GLY A 170 3.63 -11.90 21.74
N ASP A 171 4.70 -11.97 20.94
CA ASP A 171 5.37 -10.80 20.34
C ASP A 171 4.90 -10.51 18.91
N ARG A 172 3.98 -11.32 18.38
CA ARG A 172 3.44 -11.20 17.02
C ARG A 172 1.91 -11.22 17.02
N ARG A 173 1.30 -10.60 16.00
CA ARG A 173 -0.18 -10.47 15.90
C ARG A 173 -0.87 -11.78 15.51
N ILE A 174 -0.14 -12.68 14.85
CA ILE A 174 -0.64 -13.95 14.36
C ILE A 174 -0.27 -15.06 15.34
N LYS A 175 -1.17 -16.00 15.61
CA LYS A 175 -0.92 -17.14 16.51
C LYS A 175 -0.26 -18.31 15.82
N ASP A 176 0.26 -19.27 16.58
CA ASP A 176 0.94 -20.46 16.03
C ASP A 176 -0.02 -21.32 15.20
N ASN A 177 -1.25 -21.52 15.66
CA ASN A 177 -2.29 -22.24 14.91
C ASN A 177 -2.59 -21.59 13.55
N THR A 178 -2.61 -20.25 13.52
CA THR A 178 -2.93 -19.44 12.35
C THR A 178 -1.79 -19.50 11.34
N LEU A 179 -0.52 -19.49 11.80
CA LEU A 179 0.62 -19.76 10.92
C LEU A 179 0.53 -21.14 10.27
N GLY A 180 0.17 -22.18 11.03
CA GLY A 180 0.02 -23.52 10.49
C GLY A 180 -1.01 -23.59 9.36
N TRP A 181 -2.14 -22.88 9.51
CA TRP A 181 -3.14 -22.77 8.44
C TRP A 181 -2.63 -21.99 7.23
N ILE A 182 -1.90 -20.89 7.44
CA ILE A 182 -1.30 -20.08 6.38
C ILE A 182 -0.28 -20.91 5.58
N ASP A 183 0.60 -21.64 6.26
CA ASP A 183 1.61 -22.48 5.61
C ASP A 183 0.97 -23.61 4.81
N ARG A 184 -0.12 -24.21 5.32
CA ARG A 184 -0.94 -25.17 4.56
C ARG A 184 -1.55 -24.54 3.31
N LEU A 185 -2.18 -23.37 3.42
CA LEU A 185 -2.78 -22.68 2.28
C LEU A 185 -1.74 -22.30 1.22
N LYS A 186 -0.55 -21.90 1.65
CA LYS A 186 0.57 -21.63 0.76
C LYS A 186 1.06 -22.90 0.05
N ALA A 187 1.16 -24.02 0.77
CA ALA A 187 1.54 -25.30 0.20
C ALA A 187 0.50 -25.86 -0.80
N GLU A 188 -0.77 -25.47 -0.66
CA GLU A 188 -1.87 -25.84 -1.57
C GLU A 188 -2.07 -24.86 -2.74
N ASP A 189 -1.16 -23.89 -2.95
CA ASP A 189 -1.29 -22.80 -3.93
C ASP A 189 -2.64 -22.06 -3.80
N ARG A 190 -3.10 -21.90 -2.56
CA ARG A 190 -4.32 -21.16 -2.22
C ARG A 190 -4.04 -19.79 -1.63
N LEU A 191 -2.78 -19.41 -1.42
CA LEU A 191 -2.40 -18.12 -0.88
C LEU A 191 -1.22 -17.55 -1.64
N GLU A 192 -1.39 -16.39 -2.26
CA GLU A 192 -0.32 -15.74 -3.03
C GLU A 192 -0.43 -14.21 -3.04
N LEU A 193 0.71 -13.55 -3.25
CA LEU A 193 0.77 -12.10 -3.46
C LEU A 193 0.43 -11.79 -4.91
N ARG A 194 -0.58 -10.93 -5.11
CA ARG A 194 -1.02 -10.47 -6.43
C ARG A 194 -0.96 -8.97 -6.54
N PHE A 195 -0.77 -8.49 -7.75
CA PHE A 195 -0.88 -7.06 -8.01
C PHE A 195 -2.35 -6.62 -7.90
N ASN A 196 -2.64 -5.72 -6.99
CA ASN A 196 -3.98 -5.22 -6.69
C ASN A 196 -4.36 -4.09 -7.66
N ILE A 197 -4.87 -4.46 -8.83
CA ILE A 197 -5.42 -3.48 -9.78
C ILE A 197 -6.68 -2.80 -9.21
N ASP A 198 -7.43 -3.52 -8.36
CA ASP A 198 -8.66 -3.01 -7.75
C ASP A 198 -8.43 -1.74 -6.93
N PHE A 199 -7.22 -1.51 -6.41
CA PHE A 199 -6.82 -0.27 -5.74
C PHE A 199 -7.07 0.99 -6.60
N PHE A 200 -7.00 0.87 -7.94
CA PHE A 200 -7.21 1.99 -8.85
C PHE A 200 -8.67 2.12 -9.33
N THR A 201 -9.48 1.07 -9.18
CA THR A 201 -10.82 0.98 -9.79
C THR A 201 -11.96 0.84 -8.78
N LYS A 202 -11.68 0.37 -7.56
CA LYS A 202 -12.65 0.21 -6.48
C LYS A 202 -12.40 1.28 -5.40
N GLY A 203 -13.48 1.82 -4.83
CA GLY A 203 -13.42 2.69 -3.66
C GLY A 203 -13.38 1.85 -2.38
N ASP A 204 -12.59 2.26 -1.40
CA ASP A 204 -12.60 1.67 -0.06
C ASP A 204 -13.97 1.97 0.60
N SER A 205 -14.69 0.93 1.03
CA SER A 205 -16.03 1.01 1.65
C SER A 205 -16.06 0.34 3.01
#